data_AF-A0A498S6R7-F1
#
_entry.id   AF-A0A498S6R7-F1
#
_cell.length_a   1.000
_cell.length_b   1.000
_cell.length_c   1.000
_cell.angle_alpha   90.00
_cell.angle_beta   90.00
_cell.angle_gamma   90.00
#
_symmetry.space_group_name_H-M   'P 1'
#
loop_
_entity.id
_entity.type
_entity.pdbx_description
1 polymer ?
#
loop_
_entity_poly.entity_id
_entity_poly.type
_entity_poly.pdbx_seq_one_letter_code
_entity_poly.pdbx_strand_id
1 'polypeptide(L)'
;MDLMNKILDNIKEADYNKHLSSTKDYKTLFAESLLHFIHLQGLPEIPEGYCLRPLMSTDYYRGYLELLAQLTVVGDVTEEMFLQRFSLMRNMSPPTYYVIVIEQKETRRIVASATLVLEWKFIHNTGCRGRIEDVVVDKSVRGQHFGMLLNQHLVALARHIGVYKLSLECKDELISFYEQFGFRKDEGNFLVQKF
;
A
#
# COMPACT_ATOMS: atom_id res chain seq x y z
N MET A 1 23.34 -4.23 31.39
CA MET A 1 22.70 -4.16 30.06
C MET A 1 23.75 -3.59 29.12
N ASP A 2 24.22 -4.42 28.22
CA ASP A 2 25.62 -4.48 27.76
C ASP A 2 26.01 -3.31 26.85
N LEU A 3 27.24 -2.80 27.00
CA LEU A 3 27.81 -1.71 26.19
C LEU A 3 27.74 -2.04 24.68
N MET A 4 27.82 -3.33 24.36
CA MET A 4 27.67 -3.88 23.01
C MET A 4 26.29 -3.54 22.39
N ASN A 5 25.20 -3.64 23.16
CA ASN A 5 23.86 -3.37 22.65
C ASN A 5 23.68 -1.88 22.32
N LYS A 6 24.25 -1.01 23.17
CA LYS A 6 24.20 0.45 22.94
C LYS A 6 25.01 0.86 21.71
N ILE A 7 26.13 0.19 21.44
CA ILE A 7 26.93 0.39 20.23
C ILE A 7 26.15 -0.09 19.00
N LEU A 8 25.52 -1.26 19.06
CA LEU A 8 24.70 -1.80 17.96
C LEU A 8 23.48 -0.92 17.65
N ASP A 9 22.80 -0.40 18.67
CA ASP A 9 21.66 0.50 18.50
C ASP A 9 22.10 1.83 17.88
N ASN A 10 23.22 2.40 18.33
CA ASN A 10 23.80 3.61 17.74
C ASN A 10 24.24 3.40 16.28
N ILE A 11 24.76 2.22 15.92
CA ILE A 11 25.11 1.87 14.54
C ILE A 11 23.85 1.79 13.67
N LYS A 12 22.80 1.11 14.16
CA LYS A 12 21.50 1.03 13.45
C LYS A 12 20.87 2.40 13.25
N GLU A 13 20.92 3.26 14.26
CA GLU A 13 20.39 4.62 14.21
C GLU A 13 21.23 5.52 13.28
N ALA A 14 22.55 5.37 13.28
CA ALA A 14 23.45 6.08 12.36
C ALA A 14 23.27 5.64 10.90
N ASP A 15 23.11 4.33 10.64
CA ASP A 15 22.83 3.81 9.31
C ASP A 15 21.44 4.26 8.84
N TYR A 16 20.42 4.19 9.70
CA TYR A 16 19.09 4.73 9.44
C TYR A 16 19.16 6.21 9.03
N ASN A 17 19.84 7.05 9.81
CA ASN A 17 19.97 8.48 9.53
C ASN A 17 20.81 8.79 8.28
N LYS A 18 21.83 7.97 7.98
CA LYS A 18 22.64 8.10 6.76
C LYS A 18 21.81 7.82 5.50
N HIS A 19 20.96 6.79 5.53
CA HIS A 19 20.02 6.49 4.43
C HIS A 19 18.94 7.56 4.24
N LEU A 20 18.49 8.24 5.32
CA LEU A 20 17.58 9.38 5.21
C LEU A 20 18.23 10.64 4.57
N SER A 21 19.56 10.79 4.64
CA SER A 21 20.27 11.98 4.12
C SER A 21 20.56 11.98 2.61
N SER A 22 20.31 10.88 1.90
CA SER A 22 20.45 10.77 0.43
C SER A 22 19.17 11.24 -0.27
N THR A 23 18.92 12.55 -0.26
CA THR A 23 17.62 13.15 -0.66
C THR A 23 17.46 13.43 -2.16
N LYS A 24 18.01 12.61 -3.09
CA LYS A 24 17.80 12.84 -4.53
C LYS A 24 17.51 11.66 -5.46
N ASP A 25 17.45 10.40 -5.01
CA ASP A 25 17.21 9.27 -5.93
C ASP A 25 16.17 8.26 -5.43
N TYR A 26 15.07 8.76 -4.86
CA TYR A 26 13.92 7.90 -4.59
C TYR A 26 12.98 7.87 -5.80
N LYS A 27 12.36 6.71 -6.02
CA LYS A 27 11.34 6.51 -7.06
C LYS A 27 10.02 6.21 -6.39
N THR A 28 8.94 6.81 -6.88
CA THR A 28 7.58 6.40 -6.54
C THR A 28 7.13 5.27 -7.46
N LEU A 29 6.24 4.41 -6.96
CA LEU A 29 5.73 3.27 -7.71
C LEU A 29 4.90 3.70 -8.93
N PHE A 30 4.16 4.81 -8.79
CA PHE A 30 3.45 5.49 -9.87
C PHE A 30 3.47 7.02 -9.63
N ALA A 31 2.95 7.79 -10.58
CA ALA A 31 2.98 9.25 -10.52
C ALA A 31 2.16 9.80 -9.35
N GLU A 32 2.77 10.63 -8.51
CA GLU A 32 2.08 11.29 -7.39
C GLU A 32 0.96 12.22 -7.87
N SER A 33 1.14 12.84 -9.04
CA SER A 33 0.12 13.70 -9.67
C SER A 33 -1.18 12.98 -9.96
N LEU A 34 -1.14 11.67 -10.29
CA LEU A 34 -2.34 10.87 -10.47
C LEU A 34 -3.08 10.72 -9.14
N LEU A 35 -2.37 10.38 -8.06
CA LEU A 35 -3.00 10.20 -6.75
C LEU A 35 -3.56 11.52 -6.23
N HIS A 36 -2.85 12.62 -6.45
CA HIS A 36 -3.32 13.96 -6.13
C HIS A 36 -4.58 14.32 -6.93
N PHE A 37 -4.61 14.04 -8.24
CA PHE A 37 -5.79 14.24 -9.07
C PHE A 37 -7.01 13.46 -8.57
N ILE A 38 -6.82 12.20 -8.16
CA ILE A 38 -7.88 11.36 -7.57
C ILE A 38 -8.39 11.95 -6.25
N HIS A 39 -7.49 12.42 -5.40
CA HIS A 39 -7.84 13.03 -4.12
C HIS A 39 -8.76 14.27 -4.31
N LEU A 40 -8.45 15.11 -5.30
CA LEU A 40 -9.22 16.31 -5.64
C LEU A 40 -10.65 16.02 -6.17
N GLN A 41 -11.02 14.75 -6.41
CA GLN A 41 -12.38 14.38 -6.80
C GLN A 41 -13.37 14.33 -5.61
N GLY A 42 -13.06 15.00 -4.49
CA GLY A 42 -13.92 15.10 -3.31
C GLY A 42 -13.71 13.98 -2.29
N LEU A 43 -12.51 13.40 -2.22
CA LEU A 43 -12.18 12.43 -1.17
C LEU A 43 -11.92 13.14 0.17
N PRO A 44 -12.12 12.47 1.32
CA PRO A 44 -11.88 13.10 2.61
C PRO A 44 -10.42 13.51 2.81
N GLU A 45 -10.22 14.62 3.52
CA GLU A 45 -8.91 15.14 3.87
C GLU A 45 -8.09 14.12 4.66
N ILE A 46 -6.78 14.13 4.41
CA ILE A 46 -5.84 13.31 5.18
C ILE A 46 -5.60 13.99 6.53
N PRO A 47 -5.73 13.27 7.66
CA PRO A 47 -5.49 13.84 8.99
C PRO A 47 -4.14 14.55 9.11
N GLU A 48 -4.12 15.64 9.88
CA GLU A 48 -2.89 16.39 10.16
C GLU A 48 -1.79 15.48 10.72
N GLY A 49 -0.54 15.74 10.34
CA GLY A 49 0.58 14.88 10.71
C GLY A 49 0.78 13.64 9.83
N TYR A 50 -0.11 13.38 8.87
CA TYR A 50 0.02 12.27 7.92
C TYR A 50 0.09 12.75 6.47
N CYS A 51 0.57 11.89 5.57
CA CYS A 51 0.42 12.06 4.13
C CYS A 51 0.09 10.73 3.45
N LEU A 52 -0.82 10.78 2.48
CA LEU A 52 -1.15 9.67 1.59
C LEU A 52 -0.36 9.85 0.28
N ARG A 53 0.38 8.82 -0.12
CA ARG A 53 1.28 8.88 -1.29
C ARG A 53 1.48 7.49 -1.90
N PRO A 54 2.01 7.37 -3.14
CA PRO A 54 2.47 6.09 -3.67
C PRO A 54 3.60 5.51 -2.80
N LEU A 55 3.72 4.18 -2.81
CA LEU A 55 4.89 3.49 -2.27
C LEU A 55 6.17 4.00 -2.93
N MET A 56 7.23 4.18 -2.15
CA MET A 56 8.55 4.62 -2.59
C MET A 56 9.60 3.52 -2.45
N SER A 57 10.64 3.58 -3.27
CA SER A 57 11.78 2.64 -3.20
C SER A 57 12.51 2.69 -1.85
N THR A 58 12.43 3.80 -1.13
CA THR A 58 13.03 3.98 0.20
C THR A 58 12.12 3.57 1.36
N ASP A 59 10.88 3.13 1.09
CA ASP A 59 9.94 2.72 2.14
C ASP A 59 10.34 1.40 2.83
N TYR A 60 11.31 0.67 2.25
CA TYR A 60 12.03 -0.40 2.94
C TYR A 60 12.54 0.05 4.31
N TYR A 61 13.14 1.25 4.39
CA TYR A 61 13.65 1.80 5.63
C TYR A 61 12.58 2.48 6.49
N ARG A 62 11.37 2.69 5.95
CA ARG A 62 10.27 3.39 6.64
C ARG A 62 9.28 2.45 7.30
N GLY A 63 9.60 1.18 7.42
CA GLY A 63 8.77 0.24 8.16
C GLY A 63 7.74 -0.52 7.35
N TYR A 64 7.83 -0.47 6.03
CA TYR A 64 6.79 -1.00 5.17
C TYR A 64 6.61 -2.51 5.33
N LEU A 65 7.71 -3.26 5.47
CA LEU A 65 7.65 -4.71 5.65
C LEU A 65 7.14 -5.09 7.06
N GLU A 66 7.50 -4.32 8.08
CA GLU A 66 6.98 -4.52 9.45
C GLU A 66 5.47 -4.22 9.54
N LEU A 67 4.98 -3.27 8.74
CA LEU A 67 3.55 -3.03 8.60
C LEU A 67 2.86 -4.24 7.95
N LEU A 68 3.37 -4.73 6.82
CA LEU A 68 2.80 -5.91 6.14
C LEU A 68 2.83 -7.17 7.02
N ALA A 69 3.84 -7.31 7.89
CA ALA A 69 3.94 -8.39 8.86
C ALA A 69 2.79 -8.42 9.88
N GLN A 70 2.02 -7.33 10.03
CA GLN A 70 0.79 -7.32 10.85
C GLN A 70 -0.42 -7.91 10.11
N LEU A 71 -0.34 -8.09 8.79
CA LEU A 71 -1.37 -8.70 7.97
C LEU A 71 -1.11 -10.19 7.75
N THR A 72 0.13 -10.55 7.38
CA THR A 72 0.49 -11.92 7.00
C THR A 72 2.00 -12.18 7.17
N VAL A 73 2.44 -13.39 6.84
CA VAL A 73 3.86 -13.76 6.83
C VAL A 73 4.57 -13.08 5.64
N VAL A 74 5.57 -12.24 5.94
CA VAL A 74 6.42 -11.58 4.92
C VAL A 74 7.66 -12.42 4.59
N GLY A 75 8.28 -13.04 5.59
CA GLY A 75 9.56 -13.75 5.46
C GLY A 75 10.79 -12.83 5.53
N ASP A 76 11.96 -13.39 5.25
CA ASP A 76 13.25 -12.69 5.31
C ASP A 76 13.56 -11.94 4.00
N VAL A 77 12.90 -10.79 3.81
CA VAL A 77 13.07 -9.96 2.61
C VAL A 77 14.22 -8.97 2.82
N THR A 78 15.27 -9.10 2.01
CA THR A 78 16.38 -8.13 1.99
C THR A 78 16.01 -6.86 1.21
N GLU A 79 16.79 -5.79 1.40
CA GLU A 79 16.62 -4.55 0.63
C GLU A 79 16.69 -4.79 -0.88
N GLU A 80 17.65 -5.61 -1.32
CA GLU A 80 17.82 -5.92 -2.73
C GLU A 80 16.58 -6.63 -3.30
N MET A 81 16.01 -7.60 -2.55
CA MET A 81 14.76 -8.27 -2.95
C MET A 81 13.59 -7.28 -3.03
N PHE A 82 13.48 -6.36 -2.06
CA PHE A 82 12.46 -5.31 -2.07
C PHE A 82 12.60 -4.40 -3.29
N LEU A 83 13.80 -3.90 -3.56
CA LEU A 83 14.08 -3.00 -4.69
C LEU A 83 13.87 -3.68 -6.04
N GLN A 84 14.26 -4.95 -6.18
CA GLN A 84 13.99 -5.75 -7.37
C GLN A 84 12.47 -5.89 -7.59
N ARG A 85 11.70 -6.26 -6.55
CA ARG A 85 10.24 -6.36 -6.66
C ARG A 85 9.59 -5.02 -6.98
N PHE A 86 10.02 -3.95 -6.30
CA PHE A 86 9.54 -2.59 -6.54
C PHE A 86 9.76 -2.17 -8.00
N SER A 87 10.96 -2.42 -8.53
CA SER A 87 11.31 -2.11 -9.92
C SER A 87 10.42 -2.88 -10.91
N LEU A 88 10.18 -4.17 -10.68
CA LEU A 88 9.28 -4.99 -11.51
C LEU A 88 7.85 -4.43 -11.53
N MET A 89 7.30 -4.11 -10.35
CA MET A 89 5.96 -3.53 -10.24
C MET A 89 5.84 -2.17 -10.94
N ARG A 90 6.84 -1.30 -10.74
CA ARG A 90 6.90 0.06 -11.31
C ARG A 90 6.97 0.07 -12.85
N ASN A 91 7.72 -0.88 -13.42
CA ASN A 91 8.03 -0.88 -14.85
C ASN A 91 7.00 -1.65 -15.71
N MET A 92 5.90 -2.13 -15.11
CA MET A 92 4.85 -2.83 -15.85
C MET A 92 4.16 -1.87 -16.84
N SER A 93 3.99 -2.31 -18.09
CA SER A 93 3.33 -1.53 -19.14
C SER A 93 2.29 -2.40 -19.88
N PRO A 94 0.99 -2.06 -19.82
CA PRO A 94 0.41 -0.95 -19.06
C PRO A 94 0.56 -1.10 -17.52
N PRO A 95 0.48 0.00 -16.75
CA PRO A 95 0.63 -0.02 -15.30
C PRO A 95 -0.33 -1.01 -14.63
N THR A 96 0.17 -1.78 -13.68
CA THR A 96 -0.57 -2.92 -13.11
C THR A 96 -0.69 -2.83 -11.59
N TYR A 97 0.27 -2.18 -10.92
CA TYR A 97 0.32 -2.10 -9.46
C TYR A 97 0.22 -0.66 -8.99
N TYR A 98 -0.77 -0.40 -8.12
CA TYR A 98 -0.96 0.88 -7.45
C TYR A 98 -0.97 0.64 -5.94
N VAL A 99 0.22 0.64 -5.35
CA VAL A 99 0.38 0.56 -3.89
C VAL A 99 0.38 1.99 -3.35
N ILE A 100 -0.59 2.28 -2.50
CA ILE A 100 -0.65 3.54 -1.75
C ILE A 100 -0.32 3.28 -0.29
N VAL A 101 0.30 4.27 0.33
CA VAL A 101 0.70 4.24 1.73
C VAL A 101 0.27 5.52 2.43
N ILE A 102 0.08 5.42 3.74
CA ILE A 102 -0.02 6.57 4.64
C ILE A 102 1.23 6.59 5.50
N GLU A 103 1.97 7.69 5.44
CA GLU A 103 3.16 7.95 6.26
C GLU A 103 2.80 8.92 7.40
N GLN A 104 3.27 8.62 8.60
CA GLN A 104 3.28 9.58 9.71
C GLN A 104 4.50 10.50 9.56
N LYS A 105 4.27 11.80 9.38
CA LYS A 105 5.31 12.79 9.02
C LYS A 105 6.41 12.94 10.07
N GLU A 106 6.05 12.86 11.35
CA GLU A 106 6.98 13.03 12.47
C GLU A 106 8.00 11.90 12.54
N THR A 107 7.52 10.64 12.50
CA THR A 107 8.36 9.45 12.65
C THR A 107 8.92 8.94 11.32
N ARG A 108 8.40 9.44 10.19
CA ARG A 108 8.67 8.95 8.83
C ARG A 108 8.32 7.48 8.64
N ARG A 109 7.44 6.93 9.48
CA ARG A 109 7.00 5.52 9.40
C ARG A 109 5.78 5.37 8.52
N ILE A 110 5.73 4.29 7.74
CA ILE A 110 4.53 3.86 7.05
C ILE A 110 3.60 3.20 8.06
N VAL A 111 2.37 3.73 8.15
CA VAL A 111 1.39 3.30 9.16
C VAL A 111 0.13 2.69 8.56
N ALA A 112 -0.07 2.81 7.25
CA ALA A 112 -1.14 2.10 6.55
C ALA A 112 -0.77 1.87 5.08
N SER A 113 -1.29 0.81 4.48
CA SER A 113 -1.13 0.53 3.05
C SER A 113 -2.31 -0.24 2.48
N ALA A 114 -2.52 -0.09 1.18
CA ALA A 114 -3.41 -0.92 0.39
C ALA A 114 -2.93 -0.94 -1.07
N THR A 115 -3.23 -2.01 -1.77
CA THR A 115 -2.83 -2.21 -3.16
C THR A 115 -4.04 -2.32 -4.06
N LEU A 116 -4.07 -1.60 -5.18
CA LEU A 116 -4.90 -1.92 -6.33
C LEU A 116 -4.05 -2.64 -7.38
N VAL A 117 -4.42 -3.87 -7.70
CA VAL A 117 -3.83 -4.66 -8.80
C VAL A 117 -4.79 -4.66 -9.98
N LEU A 118 -4.29 -4.40 -11.17
CA LEU A 118 -5.04 -4.47 -12.41
C LEU A 118 -4.77 -5.76 -13.16
N GLU A 119 -5.80 -6.32 -13.79
CA GLU A 119 -5.71 -7.46 -14.67
C GLU A 119 -6.38 -7.11 -16.00
N TRP A 120 -5.55 -7.04 -17.04
CA TRP A 120 -5.98 -6.73 -18.40
C TRP A 120 -6.62 -7.95 -19.06
N LYS A 121 -7.79 -7.77 -19.66
CA LYS A 121 -8.63 -8.85 -20.19
C LYS A 121 -9.01 -8.60 -21.64
N PHE A 122 -9.28 -9.65 -22.41
CA PHE A 122 -9.93 -9.53 -23.72
C PHE A 122 -11.45 -9.32 -23.61
N ILE A 123 -12.08 -9.92 -22.59
CA ILE A 123 -13.51 -9.74 -22.29
C ILE A 123 -13.83 -8.29 -21.90
N HIS A 124 -15.11 -7.93 -21.96
CA HIS A 124 -15.57 -6.56 -21.71
C HIS A 124 -14.87 -5.51 -22.60
N ASN A 125 -14.77 -5.80 -23.91
CA ASN A 125 -14.14 -4.93 -24.91
C ASN A 125 -12.69 -4.58 -24.57
N THR A 126 -11.83 -5.59 -24.41
CA THR A 126 -10.44 -5.41 -23.99
C THR A 126 -10.31 -4.66 -22.65
N GLY A 127 -11.23 -4.93 -21.73
CA GLY A 127 -11.38 -4.18 -20.47
C GLY A 127 -10.37 -4.55 -19.39
N CYS A 128 -10.48 -3.87 -18.24
CA CYS A 128 -9.61 -4.07 -17.08
C CYS A 128 -10.40 -4.50 -15.83
N ARG A 129 -9.89 -5.50 -15.12
CA ARG A 129 -10.39 -5.99 -13.84
C ARG A 129 -9.48 -5.49 -12.72
N GLY A 130 -10.02 -4.92 -11.64
CA GLY A 130 -9.22 -4.45 -10.50
C GLY A 130 -9.39 -5.32 -9.27
N ARG A 131 -8.35 -5.50 -8.47
CA ARG A 131 -8.40 -6.17 -7.16
C ARG A 131 -7.80 -5.28 -6.09
N ILE A 132 -8.49 -5.11 -4.97
CA ILE A 132 -7.91 -4.52 -3.78
C ILE A 132 -7.28 -5.64 -2.96
N GLU A 133 -5.99 -5.51 -2.70
CA GLU A 133 -5.15 -6.48 -2.00
C GLU A 133 -4.37 -5.79 -0.87
N ASP A 134 -3.85 -6.58 0.06
CA ASP A 134 -2.89 -6.16 1.10
C ASP A 134 -3.29 -4.92 1.91
N VAL A 135 -4.58 -4.79 2.24
CA VAL A 135 -5.09 -3.70 3.08
C VAL A 135 -4.64 -3.91 4.53
N VAL A 136 -3.82 -3.01 5.05
CA VAL A 136 -3.31 -3.07 6.42
C VAL A 136 -3.19 -1.68 7.04
N VAL A 137 -3.54 -1.60 8.32
CA VAL A 137 -3.36 -0.41 9.16
C VAL A 137 -2.62 -0.83 10.43
N ASP A 138 -1.55 -0.11 10.74
CA ASP A 138 -0.75 -0.33 11.94
C ASP A 138 -1.63 -0.26 13.18
N LYS A 139 -1.49 -1.25 14.06
CA LYS A 139 -2.29 -1.38 15.27
C LYS A 139 -2.33 -0.13 16.16
N SER A 140 -1.26 0.68 16.18
CA SER A 140 -1.17 1.89 17.01
C SER A 140 -2.03 3.04 16.50
N VAL A 141 -2.46 3.01 15.24
CA VAL A 141 -3.28 4.07 14.61
C VAL A 141 -4.62 3.56 14.08
N ARG A 142 -5.04 2.36 14.47
CA ARG A 142 -6.39 1.85 14.16
C ARG A 142 -7.45 2.73 14.81
N GLY A 143 -8.63 2.78 14.19
CA GLY A 143 -9.73 3.66 14.60
C GLY A 143 -9.62 5.10 14.08
N GLN A 144 -8.50 5.50 13.47
CA GLN A 144 -8.33 6.82 12.83
C GLN A 144 -8.79 6.87 11.37
N HIS A 145 -9.68 5.94 10.97
CA HIS A 145 -10.26 5.87 9.62
C HIS A 145 -9.28 5.69 8.44
N PHE A 146 -8.00 5.37 8.66
CA PHE A 146 -7.04 5.13 7.57
C PHE A 146 -7.44 4.01 6.60
N GLY A 147 -8.06 2.93 7.11
CA GLY A 147 -8.60 1.89 6.23
C GLY A 147 -9.70 2.42 5.29
N MET A 148 -10.52 3.35 5.78
CA MET A 148 -11.58 4.00 4.98
C MET A 148 -10.97 4.89 3.89
N LEU A 149 -9.99 5.73 4.27
CA LEU A 149 -9.27 6.59 3.34
C LEU A 149 -8.61 5.79 2.22
N LEU A 150 -7.88 4.72 2.56
CA LEU A 150 -7.22 3.85 1.58
C LEU A 150 -8.23 3.26 0.58
N ASN A 151 -9.32 2.67 1.06
CA ASN A 151 -10.32 2.04 0.19
C ASN A 151 -11.04 3.06 -0.71
N GLN A 152 -11.38 4.24 -0.19
CA GLN A 152 -11.98 5.30 -0.99
C GLN A 152 -11.06 5.76 -2.12
N HIS A 153 -9.76 5.92 -1.86
CA HIS A 153 -8.78 6.27 -2.89
C HIS A 153 -8.63 5.17 -3.94
N LEU A 154 -8.55 3.90 -3.54
CA LEU A 154 -8.43 2.78 -4.49
C LEU A 154 -9.69 2.58 -5.34
N VAL A 155 -10.89 2.76 -4.77
CA VAL A 155 -12.16 2.72 -5.51
C VAL A 155 -12.24 3.87 -6.51
N ALA A 156 -11.88 5.09 -6.11
CA ALA A 156 -11.85 6.25 -7.01
C ALA A 156 -10.82 6.07 -8.14
N LEU A 157 -9.63 5.56 -7.81
CA LEU A 157 -8.59 5.25 -8.79
C LEU A 157 -9.04 4.17 -9.78
N ALA A 158 -9.64 3.07 -9.31
CA ALA A 158 -10.17 2.02 -10.17
C ALA A 158 -11.26 2.54 -11.13
N ARG A 159 -12.17 3.40 -10.64
CA ARG A 159 -13.20 4.05 -11.48
C ARG A 159 -12.57 4.95 -12.54
N HIS A 160 -11.59 5.78 -12.15
CA HIS A 160 -10.90 6.67 -13.07
C HIS A 160 -10.18 5.91 -14.20
N ILE A 161 -9.56 4.78 -13.88
CA ILE A 161 -8.86 3.92 -14.86
C ILE A 161 -9.85 3.21 -15.81
N GLY A 162 -11.13 3.08 -15.44
CA GLY A 162 -12.13 2.37 -16.23
C GLY A 162 -12.20 0.87 -15.93
N VAL A 163 -11.89 0.47 -14.69
CA VAL A 163 -12.07 -0.91 -14.24
C VAL A 163 -13.55 -1.31 -14.31
N TYR A 164 -13.87 -2.39 -15.03
CA TYR A 164 -15.27 -2.84 -15.21
C TYR A 164 -15.81 -3.62 -14.00
N LYS A 165 -14.93 -4.29 -13.23
CA LYS A 165 -15.27 -4.97 -11.97
C LYS A 165 -14.11 -4.83 -10.98
N LEU A 166 -14.41 -4.40 -9.76
CA LEU A 166 -13.48 -4.32 -8.64
C LEU A 166 -13.86 -5.37 -7.60
N SER A 167 -12.89 -6.03 -6.98
CA SER A 167 -13.15 -7.00 -5.90
C SER A 167 -12.06 -6.99 -4.86
N LEU A 168 -12.34 -7.65 -3.76
CA LEU A 168 -11.42 -7.97 -2.69
C LEU A 168 -11.91 -9.23 -2.00
N GLU A 169 -11.03 -9.83 -1.20
CA GLU A 169 -11.36 -10.92 -0.30
C GLU A 169 -11.20 -10.42 1.13
N CYS A 170 -12.17 -10.75 1.99
CA CYS A 170 -12.13 -10.33 3.39
C CYS A 170 -12.79 -11.37 4.30
N LYS A 171 -12.51 -11.27 5.60
CA LYS A 171 -13.23 -12.04 6.62
C LYS A 171 -14.68 -11.55 6.69
N ASP A 172 -15.61 -12.43 7.07
CA ASP A 172 -17.03 -12.10 7.16
C ASP A 172 -17.31 -10.87 8.04
N GLU A 173 -16.56 -10.70 9.13
CA GLU A 173 -16.66 -9.55 10.06
C GLU A 173 -16.35 -8.19 9.40
N LEU A 174 -15.67 -8.17 8.26
CA LEU A 174 -15.29 -6.96 7.52
C LEU A 174 -16.25 -6.64 6.37
N ILE A 175 -17.26 -7.49 6.09
CA ILE A 175 -18.18 -7.26 4.96
C ILE A 175 -18.86 -5.90 5.07
N SER A 176 -19.45 -5.57 6.24
CA SER A 176 -20.13 -4.29 6.45
C SER A 176 -19.18 -3.08 6.41
N PHE A 177 -17.89 -3.29 6.62
CA PHE A 177 -16.89 -2.24 6.40
C PHE A 177 -16.73 -1.96 4.90
N TYR A 178 -16.59 -3.00 4.07
CA TYR A 178 -16.41 -2.82 2.63
C TYR A 178 -17.67 -2.42 1.87
N GLU A 179 -18.86 -2.79 2.35
CA GLU A 179 -20.15 -2.37 1.77
C GLU A 179 -20.29 -0.83 1.71
N GLN A 180 -19.65 -0.11 2.62
CA GLN A 180 -19.63 1.36 2.63
C GLN A 180 -18.97 1.97 1.39
N PHE A 181 -18.15 1.20 0.66
CA PHE A 181 -17.49 1.63 -0.58
C PHE A 181 -18.18 1.11 -1.85
N GLY A 182 -19.35 0.48 -1.71
CA GLY A 182 -20.15 -0.06 -2.81
C GLY A 182 -19.82 -1.51 -3.18
N PHE A 183 -18.99 -2.20 -2.38
CA PHE A 183 -18.84 -3.65 -2.50
C PHE A 183 -20.11 -4.36 -2.05
N ARG A 184 -20.32 -5.58 -2.56
CA ARG A 184 -21.40 -6.49 -2.16
C ARG A 184 -20.81 -7.89 -2.10
N LYS A 185 -21.31 -8.73 -1.19
CA LYS A 185 -20.92 -10.14 -1.14
C LYS A 185 -21.28 -10.82 -2.46
N ASP A 186 -20.29 -11.42 -3.12
CA ASP A 186 -20.48 -12.24 -4.33
C ASP A 186 -20.84 -13.67 -3.90
N GLU A 187 -21.75 -14.35 -4.59
CA GLU A 187 -22.14 -15.75 -4.30
C GLU A 187 -21.21 -16.78 -4.96
N GLY A 188 -20.09 -16.32 -5.53
CA GLY A 188 -19.15 -17.14 -6.27
C GLY A 188 -18.35 -18.13 -5.41
N ASN A 189 -17.92 -19.22 -6.03
CA ASN A 189 -17.00 -20.18 -5.43
C ASN A 189 -15.56 -19.64 -5.51
N PHE A 190 -15.02 -19.18 -4.39
CA PHE A 190 -13.59 -18.89 -4.26
C PHE A 190 -12.83 -20.15 -3.82
N LEU A 191 -11.87 -20.59 -4.62
CA LEU A 191 -11.14 -21.84 -4.44
C LEU A 191 -9.65 -21.52 -4.28
N VAL A 192 -8.99 -22.14 -3.31
CA VAL A 192 -7.57 -21.89 -3.02
C VAL A 192 -6.81 -23.22 -3.03
N GLN A 193 -5.66 -23.22 -3.69
CA GLN A 193 -4.63 -24.25 -3.56
C GLN A 193 -3.35 -23.58 -3.07
N LYS A 194 -2.75 -24.11 -2.00
CA LYS A 194 -1.46 -23.66 -1.47
C LYS A 194 -0.37 -24.61 -1.98
N PHE A 195 0.76 -24.05 -2.41
CA PHE A 195 1.93 -24.80 -2.86
C PHE A 195 3.09 -24.57 -1.88
#